data_AF-A0A0U5CNQ6-F1
#
_entry.id   AF-A0A0U5CNQ6-F1
#
_cell.length_a   1.000
_cell.length_b   1.000
_cell.length_c   1.000
_cell.angle_alpha   90.00
_cell.angle_beta   90.00
_cell.angle_gamma   90.00
#
_symmetry.space_group_name_H-M   'P 1'
#
loop_
_entity.id
_entity.type
_entity.pdbx_description
1 polymer ?
#
loop_
_entity_poly.entity_id
_entity_poly.type
_entity_poly.pdbx_seq_one_letter_code
_entity_poly.pdbx_strand_id
1 'polypeptide(L)'
;MSGQKKELHVLIETSGWSYEHWKENFYPQTLKTKDWLYYYSQVLQTVEINSTFYRTPRTSTIESWNAQVPQDFSFYIHSASWSSSKLQRIIRPS
;
A
#
# COMPACT_ATOMS: atom_id res chain seq x y z
N MET A 1 21.98 -1.84 -34.93
CA MET A 1 20.89 -1.25 -34.13
C MET A 1 20.88 -1.97 -32.79
N SER A 2 21.43 -1.36 -31.73
CA SER A 2 21.42 -1.94 -30.38
C SER A 2 20.03 -1.77 -29.80
N GLY A 3 19.29 -2.86 -29.59
CA GLY A 3 17.97 -2.81 -28.99
C GLY A 3 18.08 -2.38 -27.53
N GLN A 4 17.42 -1.28 -27.16
CA GLN A 4 17.36 -0.86 -25.76
C GLN A 4 16.62 -1.93 -24.95
N LYS A 5 17.33 -2.55 -23.99
CA LYS A 5 16.71 -3.38 -22.96
C LYS A 5 15.84 -2.47 -22.09
N LYS A 6 14.54 -2.72 -22.06
CA LYS A 6 13.63 -2.04 -21.14
C LYS A 6 13.88 -2.60 -19.74
N GLU A 7 14.28 -1.75 -18.81
CA GLU A 7 14.40 -2.14 -17.41
C GLU A 7 12.99 -2.35 -16.84
N LEU A 8 12.75 -3.52 -16.25
CA LEU A 8 11.47 -3.86 -15.64
C LEU A 8 11.58 -3.65 -14.13
N HIS A 9 10.78 -2.74 -13.60
CA HIS A 9 10.59 -2.60 -12.16
C HIS A 9 9.40 -3.47 -11.74
N VAL A 10 9.68 -4.54 -11.01
CA VAL A 10 8.65 -5.46 -10.48
C VAL A 10 8.52 -5.18 -8.98
N LEU A 11 7.29 -4.92 -8.55
CA LEU A 11 6.95 -4.78 -7.14
C LEU A 11 6.13 -6.01 -6.69
N ILE A 12 6.36 -6.44 -5.46
CA ILE A 12 5.63 -7.54 -4.82
C ILE A 12 4.78 -6.92 -3.70
N GLU A 13 3.52 -7.32 -3.63
CA GLU A 13 2.55 -6.76 -2.69
C GLU A 13 1.58 -7.83 -2.18
N THR A 14 0.92 -7.52 -1.07
CA THR A 14 -0.16 -8.33 -0.51
C THR A 14 -1.50 -7.59 -0.64
N SER A 15 -2.60 -8.34 -0.61
CA SER A 15 -3.97 -7.81 -0.64
C SER A 15 -4.44 -7.23 0.70
N GLY A 16 -3.59 -6.43 1.34
CA GLY A 16 -3.80 -5.83 2.65
C GLY A 16 -2.65 -6.15 3.61
N TRP A 17 -2.63 -5.50 4.78
CA TRP A 17 -1.58 -5.68 5.79
C TRP A 17 -2.12 -6.12 7.16
N SER A 18 -3.42 -5.94 7.43
CA SER A 18 -3.96 -6.05 8.78
C SER A 18 -4.56 -7.43 9.09
N TYR A 19 -3.70 -8.42 9.32
CA TYR A 19 -4.11 -9.80 9.63
C TYR A 19 -3.54 -10.29 10.97
N GLU A 20 -4.40 -10.79 11.86
CA GLU A 20 -3.96 -11.27 13.19
C GLU A 20 -3.02 -12.47 13.12
N HIS A 21 -3.25 -13.39 12.18
CA HIS A 21 -2.40 -14.59 12.00
C HIS A 21 -0.98 -14.27 11.49
N TRP A 22 -0.70 -13.00 11.13
CA TRP A 22 0.65 -12.54 10.80
C TRP A 22 1.47 -12.18 12.03
N LYS A 23 0.86 -12.06 13.22
CA LYS A 23 1.62 -11.96 14.47
C LYS A 23 2.52 -13.18 14.63
N GLU A 24 3.69 -12.95 15.21
CA GLU A 24 4.75 -13.94 15.49
C GLU A 24 5.45 -14.51 14.24
N ASN A 25 4.81 -14.47 13.07
CA ASN A 25 5.39 -14.91 11.79
C ASN A 25 6.01 -13.75 10.99
N PHE A 26 5.27 -12.66 10.85
CA PHE A 26 5.68 -11.46 10.11
C PHE A 26 5.80 -10.26 11.04
N TYR A 27 4.82 -10.05 11.92
CA TYR A 27 4.85 -9.00 12.94
C TYR A 27 5.46 -9.52 14.24
N PRO A 28 6.37 -8.78 14.90
CA PRO A 28 6.81 -9.10 16.24
C PRO A 28 5.64 -9.23 17.20
N GLN A 29 5.71 -10.18 18.14
CA GLN A 29 4.62 -10.49 19.08
C GLN A 29 4.16 -9.25 19.89
N THR A 30 5.11 -8.40 20.25
CA THR A 30 4.90 -7.18 21.05
C THR A 30 4.45 -5.98 20.23
N LEU A 31 4.40 -6.08 18.90
CA LEU A 31 4.03 -4.98 18.03
C LEU A 31 2.52 -4.68 18.14
N LYS A 32 2.18 -3.43 18.45
CA LYS A 32 0.79 -2.98 18.53
C LYS A 32 0.19 -2.92 17.12
N THR A 33 -1.09 -3.28 17.00
CA THR A 33 -1.82 -3.28 15.71
C THR A 33 -1.76 -1.95 14.98
N LYS A 34 -1.77 -0.83 15.71
CA LYS A 34 -1.66 0.51 15.14
C LYS A 34 -0.33 0.77 14.42
N ASP A 35 0.71 0.00 14.72
CA ASP A 35 2.05 0.15 14.17
C ASP A 35 2.33 -0.86 13.03
N TRP A 36 1.35 -1.71 12.68
CA TRP A 36 1.50 -2.75 11.66
C TRP A 36 1.74 -2.19 10.26
N LEU A 37 1.04 -1.13 9.88
CA LEU A 37 1.23 -0.52 8.56
C LEU A 37 2.65 0.05 8.43
N TYR A 38 3.12 0.74 9.48
CA TYR A 38 4.49 1.23 9.52
C TYR A 38 5.48 0.07 9.38
N TYR A 39 5.34 -0.99 10.18
CA TYR A 39 6.23 -2.15 10.08
C TYR A 39 6.20 -2.81 8.70
N TYR A 40 5.00 -3.04 8.15
CA TYR A 40 4.81 -3.60 6.82
C TYR A 40 5.55 -2.78 5.75
N SER A 41 5.45 -1.46 5.83
CA SER A 41 6.10 -0.54 4.87
C SER A 41 7.63 -0.54 4.92
N GLN A 42 8.24 -1.09 5.97
CA GLN A 42 9.68 -1.30 6.03
C GLN A 42 10.13 -2.56 5.28
N VAL A 43 9.20 -3.46 4.96
CA VAL A 43 9.49 -4.76 4.31
C VAL A 43 9.06 -4.76 2.85
N LEU A 44 7.88 -4.20 2.55
CA LEU A 44 7.33 -4.11 1.20
C LEU A 44 7.06 -2.65 0.85
N GLN A 45 7.23 -2.31 -0.43
CA GLN A 45 7.08 -0.94 -0.93
C GLN A 45 5.66 -0.59 -1.36
N THR A 46 4.76 -1.58 -1.39
CA THR A 46 3.39 -1.40 -1.84
C THR A 46 2.42 -2.37 -1.17
N VAL A 47 1.15 -1.99 -1.13
CA VAL A 47 0.05 -2.84 -0.68
C VAL A 47 -1.21 -2.58 -1.50
N GLU A 48 -1.93 -3.66 -1.79
CA GLU A 48 -3.25 -3.58 -2.40
C GLU A 48 -4.34 -3.42 -1.34
N ILE A 49 -5.28 -2.51 -1.59
CA ILE A 49 -6.44 -2.22 -0.74
C ILE A 49 -7.70 -2.61 -1.50
N ASN A 50 -8.32 -3.70 -1.02
CA ASN A 50 -9.58 -4.22 -1.55
C ASN A 50 -10.81 -3.80 -0.71
N SER A 51 -10.63 -3.11 0.43
CA SER A 51 -11.77 -2.71 1.28
C SER A 51 -12.74 -1.74 0.59
N THR A 52 -12.28 -1.06 -0.46
CA THR A 52 -13.06 -0.15 -1.32
C THR A 52 -14.16 -0.83 -2.13
N PHE A 53 -14.14 -2.15 -2.28
CA PHE A 53 -15.26 -2.89 -2.88
C PHE A 53 -16.53 -2.81 -2.01
N TYR A 54 -16.37 -2.71 -0.69
CA TYR A 54 -17.48 -2.70 0.26
C TYR A 54 -17.83 -1.28 0.72
N ARG A 55 -16.83 -0.40 0.89
CA ARG A 55 -17.02 1.00 1.27
C ARG A 55 -15.79 1.85 0.93
N THR A 56 -16.01 3.01 0.31
CA THR A 56 -14.93 3.99 0.10
C THR A 56 -14.40 4.49 1.45
N PRO A 57 -13.08 4.41 1.73
CA PRO A 57 -12.50 4.95 2.94
C PRO A 57 -12.67 6.46 2.98
N ARG A 58 -12.77 7.02 4.20
CA ARG A 58 -12.81 8.47 4.39
C ARG A 58 -11.44 9.06 4.06
N THR A 59 -11.40 10.32 3.63
CA THR A 59 -10.15 11.04 3.38
C THR A 59 -9.22 11.00 4.60
N SER A 60 -9.75 11.20 5.81
CA SER A 60 -8.97 11.14 7.05
C SER A 60 -8.34 9.77 7.32
N THR A 61 -8.96 8.69 6.83
CA THR A 61 -8.38 7.35 6.90
C THR A 61 -7.17 7.23 5.98
N ILE A 62 -7.29 7.72 4.74
CA ILE A 62 -6.20 7.71 3.76
C ILE A 62 -5.04 8.57 4.26
N GLU A 63 -5.32 9.78 4.79
CA GLU A 63 -4.31 10.67 5.37
C GLU A 63 -3.58 10.00 6.54
N SER A 64 -4.31 9.31 7.41
CA SER A 64 -3.72 8.56 8.53
C SER A 64 -2.82 7.42 8.06
N TRP A 65 -3.18 6.69 7.00
CA TRP A 65 -2.31 5.67 6.43
C TRP A 65 -1.06 6.26 5.80
N ASN A 66 -1.21 7.35 5.03
CA ASN A 66 -0.10 8.03 4.38
C ASN A 66 0.90 8.60 5.39
N ALA A 67 0.44 9.05 6.56
CA ALA A 67 1.30 9.52 7.65
C ALA A 67 2.10 8.41 8.36
N GLN A 68 1.76 7.14 8.15
CA GLN A 68 2.40 5.99 8.79
C GLN A 68 3.46 5.31 7.93
N VAL A 69 3.65 5.72 6.66
CA VAL A 69 4.53 5.03 5.72
C VAL A 69 5.62 5.97 5.19
N PRO A 70 6.77 5.43 4.73
CA PRO A 70 7.78 6.19 4.01
C PRO A 70 7.24 6.87 2.74
N GLN A 71 7.93 7.91 2.29
CA GLN A 71 7.54 8.71 1.12
C GLN A 71 7.50 7.89 -0.19
N ASP A 72 8.30 6.84 -0.28
CA ASP A 72 8.40 5.94 -1.44
C ASP A 72 7.40 4.77 -1.41
N PHE A 73 6.63 4.63 -0.33
CA PHE A 73 5.60 3.61 -0.24
C PHE A 73 4.37 3.96 -1.08
N SER A 74 3.80 2.96 -1.75
CA SER A 74 2.63 3.13 -2.63
C SER A 74 1.42 2.34 -2.16
N PHE A 75 0.22 2.91 -2.33
CA PHE A 75 -1.03 2.19 -2.10
C PHE A 75 -1.71 1.93 -3.45
N TYR A 76 -2.01 0.67 -3.74
CA TYR A 76 -2.84 0.29 -4.87
C TYR A 76 -4.28 0.08 -4.38
N ILE A 77 -5.24 0.89 -4.84
CA ILE A 77 -6.62 0.85 -4.33
C ILE A 77 -7.55 0.32 -5.41
N HIS A 78 -8.21 -0.80 -5.14
CA HIS A 78 -9.17 -1.40 -6.07
C HIS A 78 -10.60 -1.00 -5.70
N SER A 79 -11.23 -0.12 -6.47
CA SER A 79 -12.59 0.37 -6.19
C SER A 79 -13.60 -0.07 -7.25
N ALA A 80 -14.75 -0.59 -6.81
CA ALA A 80 -15.84 -1.04 -7.70
C ALA A 80 -16.52 0.10 -8.50
N SER A 81 -16.36 1.35 -8.09
CA SER A 81 -17.11 2.50 -8.62
C SER A 81 -16.21 3.70 -8.94
N TRP A 82 -15.13 3.49 -9.71
CA TRP A 82 -14.22 4.58 -10.07
C TRP A 82 -13.82 4.58 -11.55
N SER A 83 -14.75 5.04 -12.39
CA SER A 83 -14.39 5.78 -13.60
C SER A 83 -14.31 7.25 -13.22
N SER A 84 -13.09 7.81 -13.07
CA SER A 84 -12.75 9.24 -13.16
C SER A 84 -11.37 9.51 -12.53
N SER A 85 -10.33 9.39 -13.35
CA SER A 85 -9.08 10.19 -13.47
C SER A 85 -8.47 11.02 -12.31
N LYS A 86 -8.82 10.81 -11.03
CA LYS A 86 -8.44 11.77 -9.96
C LYS A 86 -7.51 11.22 -8.86
N LEU A 87 -7.08 9.97 -8.89
CA LEU A 87 -6.08 9.44 -7.94
C LEU A 87 -4.84 8.79 -8.56
N GLN A 88 -4.62 8.92 -9.88
CA GLN A 88 -3.36 8.46 -10.49
C GLN A 88 -2.12 9.25 -10.03
N ARG A 89 -2.26 10.20 -9.10
CA ARG A 89 -1.17 11.06 -8.64
C ARG A 89 -1.16 11.24 -7.12
N ILE A 90 -1.25 10.13 -6.39
CA ILE A 90 -0.44 9.95 -5.16
C ILE A 90 0.65 8.93 -5.53
N ILE A 91 1.37 9.25 -6.60
CA ILE A 91 2.44 8.45 -7.20
C ILE A 91 3.53 9.49 -7.48
N ARG A 92 4.56 9.52 -6.62
CA ARG A 92 5.80 10.33 -6.67
C ARG A 92 5.67 11.85 -6.88
N PRO A 93 6.01 12.69 -5.89
CA PRO A 93 6.65 13.96 -6.17
C PRO A 93 8.15 13.73 -6.40
N SER A 94 8.61 14.11 -7.60
CA SER A 94 9.99 14.40 -8.06
C SER A 94 11.16 13.74 -7.32
#